data_AF-A0A097PPY7-F1
#
_entry.id   AF-A0A097PPY7-F1
#
_cell.length_a   1.000
_cell.length_b   1.000
_cell.length_c   1.000
_cell.angle_alpha   90.00
_cell.angle_beta   90.00
_cell.angle_gamma   90.00
#
_symmetry.space_group_name_H-M   'P 1'
#
loop_
_entity.id
_entity.type
_entity.pdbx_description
1 polymer ?
#
loop_
_entity_poly.entity_id
_entity_poly.type
_entity_poly.pdbx_seq_one_letter_code
_entity_poly.pdbx_strand_id
1 'polypeptide(L)'
;VGEDSAVFDLAKQKISSWVYFTGILGAVLFVLDVGWLDSSTGYGKAFIDAVSTLSESHEVVMLILLLIFATVHSGMASLRDAGESLIGERAYRVLFAGVSLPLAVSTIVYFINHRYDGMQLWQLQSVPGVHELVWISSFISFFLLYPSTFNLLEVAAVDKPKMHLWETGVMRITRHPQMVGQVIWCLAHTIWMGNSVAVAASLGLIGHHLFGVWNGDRRLASRYGEAFEVVKSRTSVIPFAAILDGRQKLPKDYYKEFIRLPYLTITALTLGAYWAHPLMQAASFRLHW
;
A
#
# COMPACT_ATOMS: atom_id res chain seq x y z
N VAL A 1 -16.43 20.12 6.05
CA VAL A 1 -15.08 19.50 6.03
C VAL A 1 -15.23 18.07 6.48
N GLY A 2 -14.59 17.11 5.80
CA GLY A 2 -14.89 15.70 6.01
C GLY A 2 -15.76 15.12 4.89
N GLU A 3 -15.17 14.23 4.10
CA GLU A 3 -15.82 13.51 3.02
C GLU A 3 -16.18 12.09 3.45
N ASP A 4 -17.14 11.50 2.74
CA ASP A 4 -17.58 10.13 2.96
C ASP A 4 -16.66 9.15 2.18
N SER A 5 -16.02 8.21 2.86
CA SER A 5 -15.07 7.26 2.25
C SER A 5 -15.78 6.08 1.59
N ALA A 6 -15.19 5.45 0.57
CA ALA A 6 -15.74 4.25 -0.08
C ALA A 6 -17.15 4.40 -0.68
N VAL A 7 -17.66 5.61 -0.90
CA VAL A 7 -18.93 5.82 -1.61
C VAL A 7 -18.75 5.46 -3.08
N PHE A 8 -19.56 4.52 -3.57
CA PHE A 8 -19.54 4.11 -4.97
C PHE A 8 -20.96 4.10 -5.52
N ASP A 9 -21.27 5.10 -6.35
CA ASP A 9 -22.57 5.26 -6.98
C ASP A 9 -22.53 4.66 -8.39
N LEU A 10 -23.13 3.47 -8.55
CA LEU A 10 -23.18 2.74 -9.82
C LEU A 10 -23.87 3.55 -10.93
N ALA A 11 -24.88 4.34 -10.60
CA ALA A 11 -25.63 5.11 -11.60
C ALA A 11 -24.82 6.29 -12.17
N LYS A 12 -23.80 6.75 -11.45
CA LYS A 12 -22.87 7.81 -11.91
C LYS A 12 -21.67 7.27 -12.69
N GLN A 13 -21.51 5.95 -12.78
CA GLN A 13 -20.38 5.36 -13.48
C GLN A 13 -20.60 5.37 -15.00
N LYS A 14 -19.57 5.76 -15.75
CA LYS A 14 -19.56 5.67 -17.22
C LYS A 14 -18.77 4.44 -17.64
N ILE A 15 -19.38 3.56 -18.44
CA ILE A 15 -18.71 2.36 -18.99
C ILE A 15 -17.41 2.75 -19.72
N SER A 16 -17.43 3.87 -20.45
CA SER A 16 -16.23 4.38 -21.14
C SER A 16 -15.06 4.66 -20.19
N SER A 17 -15.31 5.19 -18.99
CA SER A 17 -14.25 5.41 -17.98
C SER A 17 -13.60 4.10 -17.54
N TRP A 18 -14.37 3.02 -17.42
CA TRP A 18 -13.86 1.70 -17.05
C TRP A 18 -13.09 1.03 -18.20
N VAL A 19 -13.50 1.26 -19.45
CA VAL A 19 -12.72 0.85 -20.62
C VAL A 19 -11.38 1.60 -20.66
N TYR A 20 -11.39 2.93 -20.45
CA TYR A 20 -10.15 3.71 -20.36
C TYR A 20 -9.25 3.24 -19.20
N PHE A 21 -9.83 3.01 -18.02
CA PHE A 21 -9.12 2.45 -16.88
C PHE A 21 -8.40 1.14 -17.26
N THR A 22 -9.13 0.22 -17.89
CA THR A 22 -8.59 -1.09 -18.29
C THR A 22 -7.46 -0.93 -19.31
N GLY A 23 -7.63 -0.05 -20.30
CA GLY A 23 -6.60 0.25 -21.29
C GLY A 23 -5.34 0.86 -20.66
N ILE A 24 -5.49 1.85 -19.77
CA ILE A 24 -4.36 2.48 -19.06
C ILE A 24 -3.66 1.47 -18.17
N LEU A 25 -4.40 0.69 -17.39
CA LEU A 25 -3.84 -0.35 -16.53
C LEU A 25 -3.05 -1.37 -17.37
N GLY A 26 -3.62 -1.86 -18.48
CA GLY A 26 -2.95 -2.76 -19.39
C GLY A 26 -1.66 -2.16 -19.97
N ALA A 27 -1.68 -0.90 -20.39
CA ALA A 27 -0.50 -0.21 -20.90
C ALA A 27 0.60 -0.05 -19.83
N VAL A 28 0.23 0.34 -18.61
CA VAL A 28 1.18 0.46 -17.49
C VAL A 28 1.80 -0.89 -17.14
N LEU A 29 1.00 -1.95 -17.07
CA LEU A 29 1.48 -3.30 -16.80
C LEU A 29 2.38 -3.81 -17.93
N PHE A 30 2.05 -3.54 -19.19
CA PHE A 30 2.89 -3.88 -20.34
C PHE A 30 4.23 -3.14 -20.33
N VAL A 31 4.23 -1.85 -20.01
CA VAL A 31 5.47 -1.06 -19.90
C VAL A 31 6.33 -1.55 -18.74
N LEU A 32 5.71 -1.90 -17.60
CA LEU A 32 6.43 -2.49 -16.47
C LEU A 32 7.02 -3.86 -16.84
N ASP A 33 6.27 -4.67 -17.58
CA ASP A 33 6.73 -5.98 -18.05
C ASP A 33 7.96 -5.82 -18.95
N VAL A 34 7.83 -5.12 -20.07
CA VAL A 34 8.93 -4.93 -21.05
C VAL A 34 10.09 -4.12 -20.48
N GLY A 35 9.80 -3.01 -19.78
CA GLY A 35 10.83 -2.07 -19.33
C GLY A 35 11.54 -2.49 -18.04
N TRP A 36 10.99 -3.45 -17.29
CA TRP A 36 11.52 -3.77 -15.97
C TRP A 36 11.58 -5.27 -15.65
N LEU A 37 10.52 -6.03 -15.93
CA LEU A 37 10.40 -7.43 -15.50
C LEU A 37 11.02 -8.41 -16.50
N ASP A 38 10.86 -8.16 -17.80
CA ASP A 38 11.30 -9.03 -18.87
C ASP A 38 12.82 -9.28 -18.78
N SER A 39 13.24 -10.54 -18.90
CA SER A 39 14.63 -10.93 -18.69
C SER A 39 15.56 -10.48 -19.83
N SER A 40 15.01 -10.11 -20.99
CA SER A 40 15.78 -9.69 -22.17
C SER A 40 15.84 -8.18 -22.35
N THR A 41 14.79 -7.47 -21.95
CA THR A 41 14.61 -6.03 -22.19
C THR A 41 14.53 -5.20 -20.91
N GLY A 42 14.19 -5.82 -19.78
CA GLY A 42 13.97 -5.15 -18.51
C GLY A 42 15.23 -4.84 -17.72
N TYR A 43 15.16 -3.76 -16.93
CA TYR A 43 16.26 -3.32 -16.05
C TYR A 43 16.19 -3.87 -14.62
N GLY A 44 15.12 -4.58 -14.24
CA GLY A 44 14.90 -5.01 -12.86
C GLY A 44 15.99 -5.94 -12.33
N LYS A 45 16.46 -6.89 -13.14
CA LYS A 45 17.59 -7.77 -12.76
C LYS A 45 18.87 -6.96 -12.52
N ALA A 46 19.22 -6.07 -13.44
CA ALA A 46 20.42 -5.24 -13.31
C ALA A 46 20.36 -4.33 -12.08
N PHE A 47 19.16 -3.79 -11.77
CA PHE A 47 18.94 -3.01 -10.55
C PHE A 47 19.15 -3.85 -9.29
N ILE A 48 18.55 -5.04 -9.21
CA ILE A 48 18.73 -5.95 -8.07
C ILE A 48 20.20 -6.38 -7.93
N ASP A 49 20.84 -6.83 -9.01
CA ASP A 49 22.25 -7.23 -9.01
C ASP A 49 23.13 -6.08 -8.47
N ALA A 50 22.91 -4.85 -8.94
CA ALA A 50 23.67 -3.69 -8.50
C ALA A 50 23.52 -3.41 -7.00
N VAL A 51 22.30 -3.48 -6.46
CA VAL A 51 22.06 -3.28 -5.03
C VAL A 51 22.64 -4.44 -4.21
N SER A 52 22.54 -5.67 -4.70
CA SER A 52 23.08 -6.87 -4.04
C SER A 52 24.61 -6.86 -3.96
N THR A 53 25.32 -6.15 -4.85
CA THR A 53 26.78 -5.98 -4.72
C THR A 53 27.22 -5.21 -3.47
N LEU A 54 26.32 -4.49 -2.81
CA LEU A 54 26.63 -3.67 -1.64
C LEU A 54 26.79 -4.50 -0.35
N SER A 55 26.26 -5.73 -0.32
CA SER A 55 26.32 -6.60 0.86
C SER A 55 25.92 -8.04 0.53
N GLU A 56 26.66 -9.00 1.07
CA GLU A 56 26.30 -10.44 1.02
C GLU A 56 25.11 -10.79 1.94
N SER A 57 24.76 -9.93 2.91
CA SER A 57 23.59 -10.13 3.78
C SER A 57 22.30 -9.70 3.08
N HIS A 58 21.37 -10.65 2.91
CA HIS A 58 20.04 -10.38 2.35
C HIS A 58 19.24 -9.40 3.20
N GLU A 59 19.42 -9.37 4.53
CA GLU A 59 18.80 -8.40 5.42
C GLU A 59 19.23 -6.97 5.07
N VAL A 60 20.52 -6.75 4.85
CA VAL A 60 21.07 -5.44 4.49
C VAL A 60 20.58 -5.01 3.11
N VAL A 61 20.62 -5.90 2.11
CA VAL A 61 20.11 -5.62 0.76
C VAL A 61 18.62 -5.28 0.80
N MET A 62 17.82 -6.04 1.57
CA MET A 62 16.39 -5.78 1.77
C MET A 62 16.15 -4.39 2.36
N LEU A 63 16.92 -3.98 3.37
CA LEU A 63 16.82 -2.65 3.97
C LEU A 63 17.24 -1.53 3.00
N ILE A 64 18.25 -1.76 2.16
CA ILE A 64 18.67 -0.80 1.13
C ILE A 64 17.56 -0.63 0.08
N LEU A 65 16.98 -1.73 -0.41
CA LEU A 65 15.85 -1.69 -1.37
C LEU A 65 14.66 -0.92 -0.79
N LEU A 66 14.31 -1.20 0.47
CA LEU A 66 13.25 -0.48 1.18
C LEU A 66 13.59 1.00 1.35
N LEU A 67 14.84 1.35 1.64
CA LEU A 67 15.26 2.75 1.78
C LEU A 67 15.19 3.50 0.45
N ILE A 68 15.64 2.88 -0.65
CA ILE A 68 15.53 3.44 -2.01
C ILE A 68 14.05 3.69 -2.34
N PHE A 69 13.21 2.65 -2.18
CA PHE A 69 11.77 2.76 -2.42
C PHE A 69 11.15 3.86 -1.55
N ALA A 70 11.38 3.84 -0.24
CA ALA A 70 10.81 4.78 0.71
C ALA A 70 11.20 6.23 0.40
N THR A 71 12.46 6.46 0.02
CA THR A 71 13.00 7.78 -0.34
C THR A 71 12.33 8.29 -1.59
N VAL A 72 12.30 7.49 -2.67
CA VAL A 72 11.73 7.89 -3.95
C VAL A 72 10.21 8.08 -3.81
N HIS A 73 9.51 7.10 -3.26
CA HIS A 73 8.06 7.12 -3.11
C HIS A 73 7.60 8.30 -2.23
N SER A 74 8.19 8.46 -1.05
CA SER A 74 7.82 9.56 -0.13
C SER A 74 8.30 10.92 -0.60
N GLY A 75 9.46 10.97 -1.25
CA GLY A 75 10.03 12.18 -1.84
C GLY A 75 9.12 12.72 -2.94
N MET A 76 8.78 11.87 -3.93
CA MET A 76 7.84 12.25 -4.99
C MET A 76 6.44 12.55 -4.44
N ALA A 77 6.00 11.89 -3.35
CA ALA A 77 4.73 12.26 -2.73
C ALA A 77 4.79 13.67 -2.13
N SER A 78 5.93 14.06 -1.58
CA SER A 78 6.17 15.37 -0.96
C SER A 78 6.36 16.49 -1.99
N LEU A 79 6.94 16.16 -3.14
CA LEU A 79 7.14 17.08 -4.26
C LEU A 79 5.90 17.24 -5.15
N ARG A 80 4.80 16.55 -4.81
CA ARG A 80 3.60 16.49 -5.66
C ARG A 80 3.09 17.87 -6.06
N ASP A 81 2.82 18.77 -5.12
CA ASP A 81 2.22 20.06 -5.46
C ASP A 81 3.12 20.88 -6.41
N ALA A 82 4.45 20.82 -6.22
CA ALA A 82 5.43 21.47 -7.10
C ALA A 82 5.54 20.77 -8.46
N GLY A 83 5.46 19.45 -8.51
CA GLY A 83 5.49 18.71 -9.77
C GLY A 83 4.21 18.87 -10.59
N GLU A 84 3.05 18.86 -9.93
CA GLU A 84 1.74 19.07 -10.55
C GLU A 84 1.64 20.46 -11.19
N SER A 85 2.27 21.49 -10.60
CA SER A 85 2.29 22.85 -11.18
C SER A 85 3.20 22.98 -12.41
N LEU A 86 4.21 22.10 -12.55
CA LEU A 86 5.15 22.13 -13.67
C LEU A 86 4.67 21.33 -14.88
N ILE A 87 4.18 20.11 -14.67
CA ILE A 87 3.85 19.17 -15.75
C ILE A 87 2.38 18.75 -15.78
N GLY A 88 1.58 19.21 -14.81
CA GLY A 88 0.18 18.83 -14.66
C GLY A 88 -0.02 17.53 -13.86
N GLU A 89 -1.20 17.42 -13.24
CA GLU A 89 -1.54 16.34 -12.29
C GLU A 89 -1.46 14.93 -12.90
N ARG A 90 -1.95 14.77 -14.14
CA ARG A 90 -1.94 13.46 -14.82
C ARG A 90 -0.52 13.02 -15.18
N ALA A 91 0.29 13.90 -15.76
CA ALA A 91 1.67 13.58 -16.12
C ALA A 91 2.50 13.28 -14.88
N TYR A 92 2.32 14.06 -13.81
CA TYR A 92 2.97 13.78 -12.53
C TYR A 92 2.53 12.45 -11.92
N ARG A 93 1.25 12.07 -12.02
CA ARG A 93 0.76 10.76 -11.57
C ARG A 93 1.41 9.61 -12.33
N VAL A 94 1.53 9.72 -13.66
CA VAL A 94 2.19 8.71 -14.50
C VAL A 94 3.66 8.61 -14.15
N LEU A 95 4.37 9.72 -13.99
CA LEU A 95 5.78 9.73 -13.55
C LEU A 95 5.93 9.07 -12.16
N PHE A 96 5.09 9.46 -11.21
CA PHE A 96 5.08 8.90 -9.86
C PHE A 96 4.89 7.38 -9.88
N ALA A 97 3.90 6.88 -10.61
CA ALA A 97 3.60 5.47 -10.71
C ALA A 97 4.70 4.71 -11.49
N GLY A 98 5.16 5.27 -12.61
CA GLY A 98 6.19 4.69 -13.46
C GLY A 98 7.55 4.53 -12.77
N VAL A 99 7.85 5.34 -11.76
CA VAL A 99 9.07 5.17 -10.94
C VAL A 99 8.80 4.31 -9.69
N SER A 100 7.67 4.53 -9.01
CA SER A 100 7.37 3.83 -7.75
C SER A 100 7.05 2.34 -7.97
N LEU A 101 6.34 1.98 -9.03
CA LEU A 101 5.92 0.59 -9.30
C LEU A 101 7.12 -0.33 -9.54
N PRO A 102 8.10 0.00 -10.42
CA PRO A 102 9.32 -0.79 -10.57
C PRO A 102 10.06 -1.03 -9.26
N LEU A 103 10.25 0.03 -8.45
CA LEU A 103 10.95 -0.07 -7.17
C LEU A 103 10.18 -0.94 -6.15
N ALA A 104 8.85 -0.79 -6.10
CA ALA A 104 8.00 -1.60 -5.24
C ALA A 104 8.06 -3.08 -5.64
N VAL A 105 7.90 -3.39 -6.93
CA VAL A 105 7.92 -4.77 -7.44
C VAL A 105 9.29 -5.40 -7.22
N SER A 106 10.38 -4.68 -7.47
CA SER A 106 11.74 -5.17 -7.19
C SER A 106 11.91 -5.56 -5.72
N THR A 107 11.46 -4.69 -4.82
CA THR A 107 11.53 -4.92 -3.37
C THR A 107 10.69 -6.13 -2.95
N ILE A 108 9.48 -6.27 -3.50
CA ILE A 108 8.57 -7.39 -3.20
C ILE A 108 9.12 -8.72 -3.74
N VAL A 109 9.59 -8.75 -5.00
CA VAL A 109 10.13 -9.95 -5.64
C VAL A 109 11.39 -10.43 -4.92
N TYR A 110 12.31 -9.51 -4.61
CA TYR A 110 13.51 -9.83 -3.83
C TYR A 110 13.14 -10.42 -2.47
N PHE A 111 12.20 -9.79 -1.75
CA PHE A 111 11.70 -10.32 -0.48
C PHE A 111 11.13 -11.73 -0.64
N ILE A 112 10.27 -11.97 -1.63
CA ILE A 112 9.67 -13.28 -1.86
C ILE A 112 10.75 -14.31 -2.13
N ASN A 113 11.71 -14.03 -3.01
CA ASN A 113 12.76 -14.98 -3.39
C ASN A 113 13.69 -15.33 -2.23
N HIS A 114 13.92 -14.38 -1.31
CA HIS A 114 14.79 -14.55 -0.13
C HIS A 114 14.04 -14.74 1.19
N ARG A 115 12.72 -14.98 1.16
CA ARG A 115 11.84 -14.98 2.35
C ARG A 115 12.18 -16.02 3.42
N TYR A 116 12.95 -17.04 3.08
CA TYR A 116 13.39 -18.10 3.99
C TYR A 116 14.91 -18.11 4.20
N ASP A 117 15.61 -17.11 3.67
CA ASP A 117 17.03 -16.94 3.93
C ASP A 117 17.27 -16.27 5.29
N GLY A 118 18.54 -16.12 5.64
CA GLY A 118 18.98 -15.59 6.91
C GLY A 118 18.88 -16.60 8.06
N MET A 119 18.95 -16.09 9.28
CA MET A 119 18.90 -16.89 10.49
C MET A 119 17.46 -17.16 10.89
N GLN A 120 17.10 -18.44 11.06
CA GLN A 120 15.83 -18.83 11.67
C GLN A 120 15.83 -18.44 13.16
N LEU A 121 14.86 -17.63 13.57
CA LEU A 121 14.71 -17.13 14.94
C LEU A 121 13.65 -17.92 15.72
N TRP A 122 12.55 -18.31 15.06
CA TRP A 122 11.49 -19.16 15.62
C TRP A 122 10.75 -19.92 14.52
N GLN A 123 10.15 -21.06 14.86
CA GLN A 123 9.36 -21.88 13.94
C GLN A 123 8.03 -22.24 14.59
N LEU A 124 6.94 -21.57 14.20
CA LEU A 124 5.62 -21.64 14.86
C LEU A 124 4.51 -22.23 13.97
N GLN A 125 4.82 -22.64 12.75
CA GLN A 125 3.86 -23.07 11.74
C GLN A 125 3.14 -24.37 12.12
N SER A 126 3.72 -25.18 13.01
CA SER A 126 3.10 -26.39 13.55
C SER A 126 2.29 -26.16 14.83
N VAL A 127 2.30 -24.93 15.38
CA VAL A 127 1.56 -24.60 16.60
C VAL A 127 0.08 -24.39 16.25
N PRO A 128 -0.86 -25.11 16.89
CA PRO A 128 -2.29 -24.95 16.61
C PRO A 128 -2.76 -23.50 16.77
N GLY A 129 -3.55 -23.00 15.83
CA GLY A 129 -4.11 -21.63 15.88
C GLY A 129 -3.21 -20.55 15.27
N VAL A 130 -1.91 -20.79 15.05
CA VAL A 130 -1.00 -19.77 14.50
C VAL A 130 -1.35 -19.43 13.05
N HIS A 131 -1.69 -20.42 12.24
CA HIS A 131 -2.14 -20.19 10.87
C HIS A 131 -3.39 -19.32 10.84
N GLU A 132 -4.40 -19.63 11.66
CA GLU A 132 -5.64 -18.87 11.74
C GLU A 132 -5.38 -17.44 12.22
N LEU A 133 -4.51 -17.25 13.21
CA LEU A 133 -4.13 -15.93 13.71
C LEU A 133 -3.47 -15.09 12.62
N VAL A 134 -2.49 -15.65 11.89
CA VAL A 134 -1.78 -14.95 10.81
C VAL A 134 -2.72 -14.63 9.66
N TRP A 135 -3.61 -15.57 9.30
CA TRP A 135 -4.58 -15.40 8.24
C TRP A 135 -5.60 -14.31 8.56
N ILE A 136 -6.23 -14.35 9.75
CA ILE A 136 -7.19 -13.33 10.21
C ILE A 136 -6.52 -11.97 10.30
N SER A 137 -5.29 -11.91 10.84
CA SER A 137 -4.53 -10.65 10.92
C SER A 137 -4.23 -10.08 9.53
N SER A 138 -3.82 -10.92 8.58
CA SER A 138 -3.56 -10.52 7.21
C SER A 138 -4.84 -10.06 6.51
N PHE A 139 -5.96 -10.74 6.73
CA PHE A 139 -7.26 -10.33 6.21
C PHE A 139 -7.67 -8.94 6.72
N ILE A 140 -7.57 -8.71 8.04
CA ILE A 140 -7.84 -7.40 8.65
C ILE A 140 -6.88 -6.34 8.11
N SER A 141 -5.59 -6.66 7.91
CA SER A 141 -4.64 -5.69 7.36
C SER A 141 -5.03 -5.21 5.97
N PHE A 142 -5.55 -6.08 5.10
CA PHE A 142 -5.94 -5.72 3.75
C PHE A 142 -7.13 -4.74 3.75
N PHE A 143 -8.10 -4.94 4.67
CA PHE A 143 -9.19 -3.99 4.87
C PHE A 143 -8.71 -2.59 5.26
N LEU A 144 -7.57 -2.48 5.94
CA LEU A 144 -6.97 -1.22 6.35
C LEU A 144 -5.99 -0.64 5.31
N LEU A 145 -5.37 -1.46 4.45
CA LEU A 145 -4.42 -1.03 3.43
C LEU A 145 -5.08 -0.37 2.21
N TYR A 146 -6.15 -0.98 1.71
CA TYR A 146 -6.82 -0.59 0.46
C TYR A 146 -7.86 0.55 0.52
N PRO A 147 -8.13 1.26 1.63
CA PRO A 147 -8.88 2.52 1.58
C PRO A 147 -8.28 3.57 0.63
N SER A 148 -6.95 3.51 0.42
CA SER A 148 -6.23 4.33 -0.56
C SER A 148 -6.68 4.09 -2.01
N THR A 149 -7.40 3.00 -2.29
CA THR A 149 -7.87 2.62 -3.62
C THR A 149 -9.38 2.76 -3.81
N PHE A 150 -10.10 3.40 -2.87
CA PHE A 150 -11.57 3.56 -3.00
C PHE A 150 -12.01 4.30 -4.27
N ASN A 151 -11.20 5.21 -4.78
CA ASN A 151 -11.45 5.95 -6.03
C ASN A 151 -10.50 5.48 -7.14
N LEU A 152 -10.65 4.24 -7.61
CA LEU A 152 -9.76 3.62 -8.60
C LEU A 152 -9.55 4.45 -9.87
N LEU A 153 -10.59 5.12 -10.37
CA LEU A 153 -10.49 5.96 -11.56
C LEU A 153 -9.59 7.19 -11.33
N GLU A 154 -9.55 7.75 -10.13
CA GLU A 154 -8.62 8.83 -9.76
C GLU A 154 -7.19 8.30 -9.58
N VAL A 155 -7.05 7.10 -9.01
CA VAL A 155 -5.74 6.43 -8.84
C VAL A 155 -5.10 6.15 -10.20
N ALA A 156 -5.89 5.70 -11.17
CA ALA A 156 -5.45 5.44 -12.54
C ALA A 156 -5.38 6.70 -13.44
N ALA A 157 -5.61 7.89 -12.87
CA ALA A 157 -5.64 9.17 -13.60
C ALA A 157 -6.67 9.28 -14.74
N VAL A 158 -7.66 8.37 -14.78
CA VAL A 158 -8.83 8.47 -15.67
C VAL A 158 -9.63 9.69 -15.26
N ASP A 159 -10.05 9.72 -13.99
CA ASP A 159 -10.59 10.90 -13.35
C ASP A 159 -9.44 11.78 -12.84
N LYS A 160 -9.73 13.07 -12.67
CA LYS A 160 -8.76 14.05 -12.16
C LYS A 160 -8.29 13.61 -10.77
N PRO A 161 -7.01 13.27 -10.55
CA PRO A 161 -6.53 12.83 -9.25
C PRO A 161 -6.73 13.90 -8.18
N LYS A 162 -7.32 13.54 -7.03
CA LYS A 162 -7.50 14.47 -5.91
C LYS A 162 -7.01 13.85 -4.61
N MET A 163 -6.79 14.72 -3.63
CA MET A 163 -6.62 14.33 -2.23
C MET A 163 -7.97 14.52 -1.54
N HIS A 164 -8.35 13.58 -0.69
CA HIS A 164 -9.60 13.63 0.05
C HIS A 164 -9.34 13.83 1.53
N LEU A 165 -10.27 14.52 2.19
CA LEU A 165 -10.31 14.64 3.65
C LEU A 165 -11.42 13.75 4.20
N TRP A 166 -11.24 12.43 4.14
CA TRP A 166 -12.25 11.48 4.62
C TRP A 166 -12.35 11.45 6.16
N GLU A 167 -13.58 11.28 6.66
CA GLU A 167 -13.84 11.13 8.10
C GLU A 167 -14.78 9.98 8.49
N THR A 168 -15.29 9.25 7.50
CA THR A 168 -16.23 8.14 7.69
C THR A 168 -15.59 6.78 7.35
N GLY A 169 -16.28 5.69 7.64
CA GLY A 169 -15.83 4.33 7.38
C GLY A 169 -14.57 3.98 8.17
N VAL A 170 -13.61 3.35 7.51
CA VAL A 170 -12.29 3.01 8.09
C VAL A 170 -11.55 4.23 8.68
N MET A 171 -11.83 5.44 8.18
CA MET A 171 -11.21 6.67 8.68
C MET A 171 -11.72 7.07 10.07
N ARG A 172 -12.90 6.57 10.49
CA ARG A 172 -13.37 6.68 11.87
C ARG A 172 -12.52 5.84 12.83
N ILE A 173 -12.00 4.71 12.35
CA ILE A 173 -11.12 3.82 13.13
C ILE A 173 -9.77 4.52 13.29
N THR A 174 -9.15 4.94 12.20
CA THR A 174 -7.89 5.69 12.21
C THR A 174 -7.76 6.56 10.96
N ARG A 175 -7.15 7.74 11.09
CA ARG A 175 -6.76 8.61 9.98
C ARG A 175 -5.69 7.99 9.08
N HIS A 176 -4.93 7.02 9.60
CA HIS A 176 -3.83 6.37 8.88
C HIS A 176 -4.05 4.87 8.78
N PRO A 177 -5.12 4.42 8.11
CA PRO A 177 -5.47 3.00 8.06
C PRO A 177 -4.38 2.20 7.34
N GLN A 178 -3.76 2.75 6.30
CA GLN A 178 -2.69 2.07 5.57
C GLN A 178 -1.47 1.77 6.47
N MET A 179 -1.11 2.68 7.38
CA MET A 179 -0.03 2.43 8.33
C MET A 179 -0.40 1.29 9.27
N VAL A 180 -1.61 1.32 9.85
CA VAL A 180 -2.06 0.29 10.79
C VAL A 180 -2.17 -1.07 10.11
N GLY A 181 -2.74 -1.11 8.90
CA GLY A 181 -2.80 -2.31 8.08
C GLY A 181 -1.41 -2.87 7.81
N GLN A 182 -0.46 -2.02 7.39
CA GLN A 182 0.90 -2.47 7.12
C GLN A 182 1.59 -3.05 8.36
N VAL A 183 1.44 -2.41 9.52
CA VAL A 183 2.01 -2.91 10.79
C VAL A 183 1.44 -4.29 11.11
N ILE A 184 0.11 -4.47 11.03
CA ILE A 184 -0.53 -5.78 11.27
C ILE A 184 -0.01 -6.83 10.29
N TRP A 185 0.10 -6.49 8.99
CA TRP A 185 0.59 -7.40 7.96
C TRP A 185 2.04 -7.83 8.22
N CYS A 186 2.92 -6.87 8.53
CA CYS A 186 4.33 -7.12 8.85
C CYS A 186 4.48 -8.01 10.09
N LEU A 187 3.71 -7.76 11.15
CA LEU A 187 3.72 -8.58 12.35
C LEU A 187 3.24 -10.01 12.06
N ALA A 188 2.13 -10.17 11.34
CA ALA A 188 1.59 -11.48 10.98
C ALA A 188 2.58 -12.30 10.14
N HIS A 189 3.20 -11.69 9.13
CA HIS A 189 4.17 -12.35 8.26
C HIS A 189 5.48 -12.67 8.99
N THR A 190 5.93 -11.77 9.87
CA THR A 190 7.10 -12.01 10.73
C THR A 190 6.86 -13.21 11.65
N ILE A 191 5.69 -13.29 12.29
CA ILE A 191 5.30 -14.45 13.12
C ILE A 191 5.34 -15.74 12.29
N TRP A 192 4.80 -15.70 11.06
CA TRP A 192 4.73 -16.88 10.19
C TRP A 192 6.08 -17.38 9.67
N MET A 193 6.98 -16.47 9.28
CA MET A 193 8.28 -16.84 8.68
C MET A 193 9.37 -17.05 9.73
N GLY A 194 9.42 -16.17 10.73
CA GLY A 194 10.29 -16.29 11.89
C GLY A 194 11.79 -16.29 11.62
N ASN A 195 12.25 -15.58 10.59
CA ASN A 195 13.68 -15.43 10.26
C ASN A 195 14.12 -13.95 10.21
N SER A 196 15.42 -13.72 10.15
CA SER A 196 16.02 -12.38 10.16
C SER A 196 15.68 -11.54 8.92
N VAL A 197 15.51 -12.13 7.74
CA VAL A 197 15.10 -11.40 6.52
C VAL A 197 13.69 -10.85 6.67
N ALA A 198 12.74 -11.66 7.17
CA ALA A 198 11.38 -11.22 7.45
C ALA A 198 11.32 -10.12 8.51
N VAL A 199 12.17 -10.20 9.55
CA VAL A 199 12.31 -9.15 10.56
C VAL A 199 12.87 -7.86 9.94
N ALA A 200 13.94 -7.93 9.15
CA ALA A 200 14.54 -6.78 8.49
C ALA A 200 13.55 -6.08 7.55
N ALA A 201 12.87 -6.86 6.69
CA ALA A 201 11.83 -6.35 5.81
C ALA A 201 10.71 -5.66 6.59
N SER A 202 10.23 -6.30 7.67
CA SER A 202 9.15 -5.76 8.49
C SER A 202 9.55 -4.50 9.24
N LEU A 203 10.75 -4.42 9.81
CA LEU A 203 11.24 -3.22 10.48
C LEU A 203 11.38 -2.05 9.49
N GLY A 204 11.95 -2.29 8.32
CA GLY A 204 12.09 -1.26 7.29
C GLY A 204 10.73 -0.74 6.79
N LEU A 205 9.79 -1.66 6.54
CA LEU A 205 8.46 -1.32 6.04
C LEU A 205 7.58 -0.65 7.11
N ILE A 206 7.62 -1.11 8.37
CA ILE A 206 6.98 -0.43 9.50
C ILE A 206 7.56 0.98 9.67
N GLY A 207 8.89 1.12 9.63
CA GLY A 207 9.56 2.42 9.72
C GLY A 207 9.10 3.39 8.62
N HIS A 208 9.02 2.91 7.37
CA HIS A 208 8.50 3.69 6.25
C HIS A 208 7.05 4.16 6.49
N HIS A 209 6.17 3.27 6.96
CA HIS A 209 4.76 3.62 7.18
C HIS A 209 4.55 4.54 8.40
N LEU A 210 5.35 4.41 9.45
CA LEU A 210 5.38 5.35 10.56
C LEU A 210 5.84 6.74 10.11
N PHE A 211 6.89 6.82 9.28
CA PHE A 211 7.28 8.06 8.63
C PHE A 211 6.16 8.62 7.73
N GLY A 212 5.46 7.73 7.03
CA GLY A 212 4.29 8.04 6.20
C GLY A 212 3.17 8.76 6.95
N VAL A 213 2.98 8.48 8.25
CA VAL A 213 2.01 9.18 9.10
C VAL A 213 2.31 10.67 9.17
N TRP A 214 3.53 11.01 9.58
CA TRP A 214 3.98 12.40 9.68
C TRP A 214 3.96 13.07 8.31
N ASN A 215 4.53 12.42 7.30
CA ASN A 215 4.63 13.02 5.97
C ASN A 215 3.24 13.23 5.34
N GLY A 216 2.32 12.29 5.55
CA GLY A 216 0.92 12.39 5.11
C GLY A 216 0.20 13.57 5.74
N ASP A 217 0.27 13.69 7.06
CA ASP A 217 -0.32 14.82 7.79
C ASP A 217 0.27 16.15 7.36
N ARG A 218 1.60 16.23 7.24
CA ARG A 218 2.29 17.45 6.81
C ARG A 218 1.79 17.91 5.44
N ARG A 219 1.64 16.99 4.48
CA ARG A 219 1.12 17.31 3.15
C ARG A 219 -0.34 17.77 3.20
N LEU A 220 -1.18 17.10 3.98
CA LEU A 220 -2.59 17.50 4.12
C LEU A 220 -2.73 18.86 4.81
N ALA A 221 -1.94 19.13 5.85
CA ALA A 221 -1.89 20.43 6.52
C ALA A 221 -1.43 21.54 5.56
N SER A 222 -0.38 21.29 4.78
CA SER A 222 0.13 22.26 3.80
C SER A 222 -0.88 22.58 2.70
N ARG A 223 -1.68 21.59 2.27
CA ARG A 223 -2.62 21.76 1.14
C ARG A 223 -3.99 22.27 1.56
N TYR A 224 -4.48 21.88 2.74
CA TYR A 224 -5.85 22.17 3.18
C TYR A 224 -5.94 23.09 4.41
N GLY A 225 -4.82 23.40 5.07
CA GLY A 225 -4.78 24.32 6.21
C GLY A 225 -5.80 23.97 7.30
N GLU A 226 -6.62 24.94 7.66
CA GLU A 226 -7.66 24.81 8.70
C GLU A 226 -8.62 23.64 8.45
N ALA A 227 -8.97 23.36 7.19
CA ALA A 227 -9.88 22.25 6.88
C ALA A 227 -9.31 20.88 7.31
N PHE A 228 -7.99 20.70 7.19
CA PHE A 228 -7.33 19.50 7.69
C PHE A 228 -7.29 19.48 9.23
N GLU A 229 -6.98 20.59 9.88
CA GLU A 229 -6.94 20.65 11.35
C GLU A 229 -8.30 20.30 11.98
N VAL A 230 -9.41 20.69 11.36
CA VAL A 230 -10.76 20.28 11.80
C VAL A 230 -11.01 18.79 11.63
N VAL A 231 -10.50 18.15 10.58
CA VAL A 231 -10.61 16.67 10.41
C VAL A 231 -9.66 15.94 11.36
N LYS A 232 -8.45 16.46 11.54
CA LYS A 232 -7.44 15.92 12.45
C LYS A 232 -7.90 15.95 13.91
N SER A 233 -8.56 17.02 14.36
CA SER A 233 -9.10 17.13 15.72
C SER A 233 -10.21 16.10 16.00
N ARG A 234 -10.93 15.65 14.96
CA ARG A 234 -12.01 14.65 15.05
C ARG A 234 -11.56 13.22 14.73
N THR A 235 -10.29 13.00 14.41
CA THR A 235 -9.75 11.67 14.05
C THR A 235 -8.50 11.34 14.89
N SER A 236 -7.97 10.13 14.76
CA SER A 236 -6.78 9.69 15.49
C SER A 236 -5.87 8.84 14.61
N VAL A 237 -4.56 8.85 14.88
CA VAL A 237 -3.63 7.88 14.32
C VAL A 237 -3.82 6.50 14.98
N ILE A 238 -4.01 6.50 16.30
CA ILE A 238 -4.24 5.29 17.09
C ILE A 238 -5.67 4.80 16.80
N PRO A 239 -5.85 3.53 16.36
CA PRO A 239 -7.16 2.95 16.11
C PRO A 239 -8.14 3.16 17.27
N PHE A 240 -9.37 3.53 16.95
CA PHE A 240 -10.50 3.76 17.86
C PHE A 240 -10.34 4.89 18.90
N ALA A 241 -9.15 5.46 19.09
CA ALA A 241 -8.92 6.44 20.15
C ALA A 241 -9.85 7.67 20.02
N ALA A 242 -10.05 8.21 18.81
CA ALA A 242 -10.97 9.34 18.64
C ALA A 242 -12.44 9.00 18.96
N ILE A 243 -12.84 7.73 18.78
CA ILE A 243 -14.18 7.25 19.14
C ILE A 243 -14.31 7.14 20.66
N LEU A 244 -13.32 6.53 21.31
CA LEU A 244 -13.26 6.36 22.76
C LEU A 244 -13.19 7.71 23.49
N ASP A 245 -12.42 8.66 22.97
CA ASP A 245 -12.33 10.04 23.46
C ASP A 245 -13.64 10.84 23.21
N GLY A 246 -14.56 10.30 22.40
CA GLY A 246 -15.80 10.96 22.03
C GLY A 246 -15.67 12.10 21.00
N ARG A 247 -14.47 12.35 20.45
CA ARG A 247 -14.20 13.32 19.37
C ARG A 247 -14.80 12.88 18.04
N GLN A 248 -14.86 11.57 17.81
CA GLN A 248 -15.51 10.93 16.67
C GLN A 248 -16.78 10.23 17.15
N LYS A 249 -17.95 10.62 16.63
CA LYS A 249 -19.24 10.01 17.02
C LYS A 249 -19.64 8.94 16.00
N LEU A 250 -20.11 7.80 16.50
CA LEU A 250 -20.68 6.74 15.67
C LEU A 250 -22.18 7.03 15.44
N PRO A 251 -22.62 7.30 14.20
CA PRO A 251 -24.06 7.41 13.90
C PRO A 251 -24.74 6.04 14.08
N LYS A 252 -26.06 6.00 14.32
CA LYS A 252 -26.79 4.74 14.55
C LYS A 252 -26.65 3.73 13.41
N ASP A 253 -26.43 4.21 12.19
CA ASP A 253 -26.28 3.41 10.99
C ASP A 253 -24.84 3.40 10.44
N TYR A 254 -23.84 3.61 11.30
CA TYR A 254 -22.41 3.58 10.92
C TYR A 254 -22.01 2.30 10.17
N TYR A 255 -22.67 1.16 10.44
CA TYR A 255 -22.36 -0.12 9.79
C TYR A 255 -22.56 -0.05 8.27
N LYS A 256 -23.45 0.81 7.77
CA LYS A 256 -23.64 1.02 6.32
C LYS A 256 -22.41 1.60 5.63
N GLU A 257 -21.51 2.25 6.38
CA GLU A 257 -20.24 2.74 5.85
C GLU A 257 -19.31 1.60 5.44
N PHE A 258 -19.47 0.42 6.02
CA PHE A 258 -18.66 -0.79 5.74
C PHE A 258 -19.36 -1.77 4.79
N ILE A 259 -20.64 -1.56 4.49
CA ILE A 259 -21.41 -2.35 3.51
C ILE A 259 -21.48 -1.55 2.21
N ARG A 260 -20.32 -1.35 1.58
CA ARG A 260 -20.19 -0.62 0.31
C ARG A 260 -19.41 -1.45 -0.70
N LEU A 261 -19.67 -1.21 -2.00
CA LEU A 261 -19.04 -1.98 -3.07
C LEU A 261 -17.51 -2.05 -2.93
N PRO A 262 -16.77 -0.98 -2.60
CA PRO A 262 -15.32 -1.07 -2.45
C PRO A 262 -14.87 -2.06 -1.36
N TYR A 263 -15.61 -2.21 -0.26
CA TYR A 263 -15.29 -3.21 0.77
C TYR A 263 -15.60 -4.63 0.30
N LEU A 264 -16.67 -4.84 -0.47
CA LEU A 264 -16.94 -6.13 -1.12
C LEU A 264 -15.83 -6.49 -2.11
N THR A 265 -15.36 -5.53 -2.90
CA THR A 265 -14.23 -5.70 -3.81
C THR A 265 -12.95 -6.03 -3.05
N ILE A 266 -12.61 -5.30 -1.98
CA ILE A 266 -11.45 -5.60 -1.13
C ILE A 266 -11.55 -7.00 -0.53
N THR A 267 -12.75 -7.43 -0.10
CA THR A 267 -12.98 -8.80 0.40
C THR A 267 -12.62 -9.82 -0.66
N ALA A 268 -13.18 -9.68 -1.87
CA ALA A 268 -12.91 -10.59 -2.98
C ALA A 268 -11.43 -10.59 -3.39
N LEU A 269 -10.79 -9.41 -3.46
CA LEU A 269 -9.36 -9.28 -3.77
C LEU A 269 -8.48 -9.91 -2.69
N THR A 270 -8.84 -9.79 -1.41
CA THR A 270 -8.07 -10.37 -0.30
C THR A 270 -8.13 -11.91 -0.34
N LEU A 271 -9.32 -12.48 -0.57
CA LEU A 271 -9.48 -13.93 -0.74
C LEU A 271 -8.76 -14.42 -2.01
N GLY A 272 -8.89 -13.66 -3.11
CA GLY A 272 -8.19 -13.93 -4.36
C GLY A 272 -6.67 -13.93 -4.19
N ALA A 273 -6.11 -12.94 -3.49
CA ALA A 273 -4.69 -12.86 -3.19
C ALA A 273 -4.22 -14.04 -2.32
N TYR A 274 -5.02 -14.46 -1.34
CA TYR A 274 -4.72 -15.66 -0.54
C TYR A 274 -4.64 -16.92 -1.41
N TRP A 275 -5.61 -17.16 -2.30
CA TRP A 275 -5.58 -18.31 -3.21
C TRP A 275 -4.51 -18.21 -4.29
N ALA A 276 -4.18 -17.00 -4.74
CA ALA A 276 -3.13 -16.74 -5.72
C ALA A 276 -1.73 -16.70 -5.10
N HIS A 277 -1.60 -16.78 -3.77
CA HIS A 277 -0.31 -16.66 -3.09
C HIS A 277 0.75 -17.65 -3.61
N PRO A 278 0.44 -18.94 -3.90
CA PRO A 278 1.40 -19.84 -4.55
C PRO A 278 1.80 -19.40 -5.97
N LEU A 279 0.88 -18.80 -6.74
CA LEU A 279 1.16 -18.29 -8.08
C LEU A 279 2.07 -17.07 -8.04
N MET A 280 1.88 -16.19 -7.06
CA MET A 280 2.76 -15.03 -6.84
C MET A 280 4.19 -15.49 -6.53
N GLN A 281 4.35 -16.50 -5.67
CA GLN A 281 5.66 -17.09 -5.38
C GLN A 281 6.29 -17.69 -6.65
N ALA A 282 5.53 -18.49 -7.40
CA ALA A 282 6.02 -19.10 -8.63
C ALA A 282 6.41 -18.05 -9.70
N ALA A 283 5.65 -16.96 -9.83
CA ALA A 283 5.95 -15.87 -10.74
C ALA A 283 7.24 -15.14 -10.34
N SER A 284 7.41 -14.84 -9.04
CA SER A 284 8.62 -14.22 -8.49
C SER A 284 9.88 -15.02 -8.81
N PHE A 285 9.83 -16.35 -8.67
CA PHE A 285 10.97 -17.22 -8.96
C PHE A 285 11.38 -17.23 -10.44
N ARG A 286 10.48 -16.91 -11.38
CA ARG A 286 10.80 -16.82 -12.81
C ARG A 286 11.62 -15.58 -13.17
N LEU A 287 11.64 -14.57 -12.30
CA LEU A 287 12.40 -13.34 -12.53
C LEU A 287 13.89 -13.53 -12.23
N HIS A 288 14.25 -14.55 -11.42
CA HIS A 288 15.63 -14.84 -11.02
C HIS A 288 16.35 -13.63 -10.39
N TRP A 289 15.61 -12.88 -9.58
CA TRP A 289 16.09 -11.74 -8.78
C TRP A 289 16.40 -12.16 -7.36
#